data_AF-A0A2V6JHF6-F1
#
_entry.id   AF-A0A2V6JHF6-F1
#
_cell.length_a   1.000
_cell.length_b   1.000
_cell.length_c   1.000
_cell.angle_alpha   90.00
_cell.angle_beta   90.00
_cell.angle_gamma   90.00
#
_symmetry.space_group_name_H-M   'P 1'
#
loop_
_entity.id
_entity.type
_entity.pdbx_description
1 polymer ?
#
loop_
_entity_poly.entity_id
_entity_poly.type
_entity_poly.pdbx_seq_one_letter_code
_entity_poly.pdbx_strand_id
1 'polypeptide(L)'
;MNVTLRRRSLSWTAISAATYAAIIWIYFIAPLGPKFGQVMLGTAVFAHDPILNAGILEWARQAIASPSLHLFDWPPGFASQNTLAITENLLGWQPEFALLRWAGASVTFAYNSLFITSFFFSAFGAGLLAKRFDASEEGALLSGIIFAFLPFHLVHAI
;
A
#
# COMPACT_ATOMS: atom_id res chain seq x y z
N MET A 1 -18.00 29.34 -1.83
CA MET A 1 -17.24 28.51 -2.79
C MET A 1 -18.09 28.29 -4.03
N ASN A 2 -17.66 28.73 -5.22
CA ASN A 2 -18.44 28.74 -6.46
C ASN A 2 -18.75 27.32 -6.97
N VAL A 3 -19.96 27.07 -7.47
CA VAL A 3 -20.42 25.74 -7.95
C VAL A 3 -19.54 25.19 -9.09
N THR A 4 -19.03 26.08 -9.95
CA THR A 4 -18.12 25.76 -11.06
C THR A 4 -16.75 25.25 -10.58
N LEU A 5 -16.16 25.90 -9.57
CA LEU A 5 -14.90 25.47 -8.95
C LEU A 5 -15.05 24.10 -8.27
N ARG A 6 -16.19 23.87 -7.60
CA ARG A 6 -16.49 22.58 -6.97
C ARG A 6 -16.62 21.46 -8.01
N ARG A 7 -17.29 21.73 -9.13
CA ARG A 7 -17.46 20.75 -10.23
C ARG A 7 -16.14 20.40 -10.90
N ARG A 8 -15.28 21.40 -11.14
CA ARG A 8 -13.95 21.21 -11.70
C ARG A 8 -13.02 20.41 -10.76
N SER A 9 -13.05 20.73 -9.47
CA SER A 9 -12.30 19.97 -8.48
C SER A 9 -12.75 18.50 -8.40
N LEU A 10 -14.05 18.24 -8.53
CA LEU A 10 -14.58 16.87 -8.51
C LEU A 10 -14.16 16.08 -9.76
N SER A 11 -14.15 16.70 -10.93
CA SER A 11 -13.69 16.05 -12.17
C SER A 11 -12.21 15.68 -12.10
N TRP A 12 -11.35 16.57 -11.60
CA TRP A 12 -9.92 16.25 -11.46
C TRP A 12 -9.68 15.07 -10.50
N THR A 13 -10.37 15.05 -9.35
CA THR A 13 -10.25 13.95 -8.38
C THR A 13 -10.66 12.62 -9.02
N ALA A 14 -11.79 12.59 -9.73
CA ALA A 14 -12.28 11.39 -10.39
C ALA A 14 -11.34 10.91 -11.51
N ILE A 15 -10.85 11.83 -12.35
CA ILE A 15 -9.90 11.51 -13.43
C ILE A 15 -8.61 10.94 -12.83
N SER A 16 -8.04 11.61 -11.83
CA SER A 16 -6.78 11.17 -11.21
C SER A 16 -6.92 9.81 -10.56
N ALA A 17 -8.00 9.57 -9.80
CA ALA A 17 -8.29 8.28 -9.21
C ALA A 17 -8.45 7.19 -10.28
N ALA A 18 -9.19 7.45 -11.35
CA ALA A 18 -9.37 6.49 -12.44
C ALA A 18 -8.04 6.18 -13.15
N THR A 19 -7.22 7.21 -13.41
CA THR A 19 -5.90 7.04 -14.04
C THR A 19 -4.97 6.20 -13.15
N TYR A 20 -4.85 6.51 -11.86
CA TYR A 20 -4.00 5.74 -10.94
C TYR A 20 -4.49 4.30 -10.79
N ALA A 21 -5.80 4.08 -10.67
CA ALA A 21 -6.39 2.75 -10.62
C ALA A 21 -6.15 1.97 -11.92
N ALA A 22 -6.23 2.61 -13.08
CA ALA A 22 -5.94 1.97 -14.37
C ALA A 22 -4.48 1.53 -14.48
N ILE A 23 -3.53 2.38 -14.08
CA ILE A 23 -2.10 2.03 -14.05
C ILE A 23 -1.89 0.83 -13.13
N ILE A 24 -2.43 0.88 -11.90
CA ILE A 24 -2.33 -0.22 -10.94
C ILE A 24 -2.89 -1.52 -11.52
N TRP A 25 -4.07 -1.44 -12.14
CA TRP A 25 -4.72 -2.60 -12.70
C TRP A 25 -3.90 -3.21 -13.84
N ILE A 26 -3.41 -2.39 -14.77
CA ILE A 26 -2.62 -2.83 -15.93
C ILE A 26 -1.31 -3.50 -15.50
N TYR A 27 -0.60 -2.92 -14.53
CA TYR A 27 0.76 -3.37 -14.20
C TYR A 27 0.84 -4.38 -13.05
N PHE A 28 -0.11 -4.38 -12.10
CA PHE A 28 -0.02 -5.22 -10.91
C PHE A 28 -1.14 -6.26 -10.80
N ILE A 29 -2.36 -5.94 -11.25
CA ILE A 29 -3.51 -6.84 -11.08
C ILE A 29 -3.69 -7.75 -12.30
N ALA A 30 -3.76 -7.18 -13.50
CA ALA A 30 -4.03 -7.91 -14.74
C ALA A 30 -2.99 -9.01 -15.03
N PRO A 31 -1.68 -8.81 -14.80
CA PRO A 31 -0.68 -9.86 -15.06
C PRO A 31 -0.82 -11.08 -14.14
N LEU A 32 -1.27 -10.87 -12.89
CA LEU A 32 -1.50 -11.96 -11.94
C LEU A 32 -2.86 -12.62 -12.12
N GLY A 33 -3.88 -11.84 -12.50
CA GLY A 33 -5.25 -12.31 -12.72
C GLY A 33 -5.75 -13.19 -11.57
N PRO A 34 -6.13 -14.46 -11.81
CA PRO A 34 -6.62 -15.36 -10.75
C PRO A 34 -5.56 -15.74 -9.71
N LYS A 35 -4.27 -15.53 -10.00
CA LYS A 35 -3.16 -15.84 -9.09
C LYS A 35 -2.86 -14.70 -8.11
N PHE A 36 -3.59 -13.59 -8.14
CA PHE A 36 -3.37 -12.43 -7.26
C PHE A 36 -3.40 -12.80 -5.77
N GLY A 37 -4.19 -13.79 -5.36
CA GLY A 37 -4.22 -14.28 -3.97
C GLY A 37 -3.21 -15.38 -3.64
N GLN A 38 -2.33 -15.74 -4.58
CA GLN A 38 -1.45 -16.91 -4.50
C GLN A 38 0.03 -16.53 -4.67
N VAL A 39 0.33 -15.54 -5.51
CA VAL A 39 1.68 -15.03 -5.77
C VAL A 39 1.80 -13.64 -5.15
N MET A 40 2.77 -13.45 -4.27
CA MET A 40 3.03 -12.13 -3.66
C MET A 40 3.64 -11.17 -4.68
N LEU A 41 3.15 -9.94 -4.65
CA LEU A 41 3.80 -8.79 -5.27
C LEU A 41 5.03 -8.39 -4.44
N GLY A 42 6.00 -7.74 -5.08
CA GLY A 42 7.25 -7.36 -4.44
C GLY A 42 8.43 -8.19 -4.96
N THR A 43 9.35 -7.44 -5.55
CA THR A 43 10.68 -7.76 -6.08
C THR A 43 11.04 -9.24 -6.35
N ALA A 44 11.33 -9.55 -7.62
CA ALA A 44 12.05 -10.76 -8.04
C ALA A 44 13.53 -10.84 -7.54
N VAL A 45 14.09 -9.73 -7.03
CA VAL A 45 15.49 -9.59 -6.57
C VAL A 45 15.66 -10.01 -5.10
N PHE A 46 14.79 -9.53 -4.23
CA PHE A 46 14.70 -9.80 -2.80
C PHE A 46 13.34 -10.40 -2.43
N ALA A 47 13.05 -11.61 -2.91
CA ALA A 47 11.78 -12.31 -2.65
C ALA A 47 11.48 -12.54 -1.15
N HIS A 48 12.46 -12.32 -0.26
CA HIS A 48 12.32 -12.46 1.18
C HIS A 48 11.59 -11.30 1.85
N ASP A 49 11.67 -10.07 1.31
CA ASP A 49 11.09 -8.89 1.96
C ASP A 49 9.55 -8.92 2.00
N PRO A 50 8.84 -9.28 0.90
CA PRO A 50 7.39 -9.41 0.95
C PRO A 50 6.92 -10.48 1.94
N ILE A 51 7.67 -11.59 2.05
CA ILE A 51 7.38 -12.66 2.99
C ILE A 51 7.60 -12.17 4.43
N LEU A 52 8.67 -11.42 4.68
CA LEU A 52 8.97 -10.81 5.97
C LEU A 52 7.84 -9.85 6.39
N ASN A 53 7.48 -8.92 5.50
CA ASN A 53 6.46 -7.89 5.76
C ASN A 53 5.08 -8.51 5.96
N ALA A 54 4.72 -9.52 5.17
CA ALA A 54 3.49 -10.27 5.38
C ALA A 54 3.50 -11.04 6.71
N GLY A 55 4.65 -11.59 7.11
CA GLY A 55 4.85 -12.22 8.41
C GLY A 55 4.69 -11.25 9.57
N ILE A 56 5.24 -10.04 9.46
CA ILE A 56 5.06 -8.94 10.43
C ILE A 56 3.57 -8.57 10.54
N LEU A 57 2.91 -8.37 9.40
CA LEU A 57 1.50 -8.00 9.36
C LEU A 57 0.61 -9.08 9.99
N GLU A 58 0.86 -10.35 9.68
CA GLU A 58 0.09 -11.46 10.24
C GLU A 58 0.40 -11.69 11.73
N TRP A 59 1.63 -11.43 12.19
CA TRP A 59 1.97 -11.41 13.61
C TRP A 59 1.18 -10.34 14.36
N ALA A 60 1.28 -9.09 13.90
CA ALA A 60 0.61 -7.98 14.56
C ALA A 60 -0.92 -8.15 14.55
N ARG A 61 -1.51 -8.71 13.48
CA ARG A 61 -2.95 -9.07 13.46
C ARG A 61 -3.31 -10.03 14.58
N GLN A 62 -2.51 -11.08 14.80
CA GLN A 62 -2.75 -12.05 15.88
C GLN A 62 -2.52 -11.44 17.26
N ALA A 63 -1.46 -10.64 17.41
CA ALA A 63 -1.11 -10.02 18.68
C ALA A 63 -2.13 -8.96 19.12
N ILE A 64 -2.68 -8.16 18.19
CA ILE A 64 -3.75 -7.18 18.48
C ILE A 64 -5.04 -7.88 18.91
N ALA A 65 -5.31 -9.08 18.38
CA ALA A 65 -6.45 -9.90 18.78
C ALA A 65 -6.22 -10.68 20.09
N SER A 66 -5.00 -10.69 20.62
CA SER A 66 -4.63 -11.42 21.83
C SER A 66 -4.77 -10.55 23.08
N PRO A 67 -5.29 -11.09 24.21
CA PRO A 67 -5.35 -10.37 25.49
C PRO A 67 -3.97 -9.98 26.07
N SER A 68 -2.91 -10.66 25.64
CA SER A 68 -1.58 -10.56 26.23
C SER A 68 -0.74 -9.37 25.74
N LEU A 69 -1.20 -8.65 24.70
CA LEU A 69 -0.53 -7.44 24.16
C LEU A 69 0.99 -7.60 23.88
N HIS A 70 1.45 -8.82 23.59
CA HIS A 70 2.83 -9.13 23.16
C HIS A 70 3.11 -8.66 21.72
N LEU A 71 2.58 -7.50 21.34
CA LEU A 71 2.69 -6.95 19.99
C LEU A 71 4.15 -6.85 19.54
N PHE A 72 5.03 -6.45 20.46
CA PHE A 72 6.43 -6.20 20.14
C PHE A 72 7.34 -7.43 20.15
N ASP A 73 6.84 -8.60 20.56
CA ASP A 73 7.64 -9.82 20.74
C ASP A 73 7.70 -10.68 19.47
N TRP A 74 7.98 -10.04 18.32
CA TRP A 74 8.00 -10.72 17.02
C TRP A 74 9.13 -11.79 16.95
N PRO A 75 8.80 -13.08 16.74
CA PRO A 75 9.75 -14.19 16.94
C PRO A 75 11.05 -14.17 16.12
N PRO A 76 11.08 -13.69 14.85
CA PRO A 76 12.29 -13.69 14.03
C PRO A 76 13.48 -12.91 14.60
N GLY A 77 13.29 -12.03 15.59
CA GLY A 77 14.38 -11.31 16.27
C GLY A 77 14.89 -12.00 17.54
N PHE A 78 14.71 -13.32 17.68
CA PHE A 78 15.04 -14.08 18.89
C PHE A 78 16.41 -13.74 19.52
N ALA A 79 16.45 -13.80 20.86
CA ALA A 79 17.39 -13.24 21.83
C ALA A 79 17.19 -11.76 22.17
N SER A 80 16.57 -10.96 21.30
CA SER A 80 16.22 -9.57 21.61
C SER A 80 14.77 -9.45 22.09
N GLN A 81 14.50 -8.51 22.99
CA GLN A 81 13.14 -8.14 23.40
C GLN A 81 12.61 -6.99 22.55
N ASN A 82 11.28 -6.87 22.42
CA ASN A 82 10.62 -5.80 21.65
C ASN A 82 11.13 -5.70 20.20
N THR A 83 11.39 -6.84 19.57
CA THR A 83 11.95 -6.95 18.23
C THR A 83 11.14 -6.21 17.18
N LEU A 84 9.82 -6.13 17.33
CA LEU A 84 8.99 -5.35 16.42
C LEU A 84 9.20 -3.83 16.57
N ALA A 85 9.64 -3.35 17.74
CA ALA A 85 9.89 -1.92 17.97
C ALA A 85 11.18 -1.43 17.30
N ILE A 86 12.13 -2.34 17.08
CA ILE A 86 13.43 -2.06 16.45
C ILE A 86 13.48 -2.44 14.96
N THR A 87 12.37 -2.94 14.42
CA THR A 87 12.19 -3.22 12.99
C THR A 87 11.01 -2.41 12.44
N GLU A 88 10.67 -2.60 11.17
CA GLU A 88 9.45 -2.05 10.59
C GLU A 88 8.20 -2.68 11.22
N ASN A 89 7.46 -1.93 12.04
CA ASN A 89 6.32 -2.48 12.79
C ASN A 89 5.03 -2.62 11.96
N LEU A 90 4.92 -1.88 10.84
CA LEU A 90 3.78 -1.86 9.91
C LEU A 90 2.40 -1.68 10.58
N LEU A 91 2.33 -1.12 11.80
CA LEU A 91 1.07 -1.02 12.55
C LEU A 91 0.05 -0.10 11.88
N GLY A 92 0.51 0.97 11.23
CA GLY A 92 -0.35 1.88 10.49
C GLY A 92 -1.08 1.22 9.30
N TRP A 93 -0.61 0.03 8.88
CA TRP A 93 -1.12 -0.70 7.72
C TRP A 93 -2.10 -1.81 8.14
N GLN A 94 -2.19 -2.09 9.44
CA GLN A 94 -3.10 -3.09 10.01
C GLN A 94 -4.58 -2.83 9.74
N PRO A 95 -5.11 -1.59 9.71
CA PRO A 95 -6.52 -1.38 9.44
C PRO A 95 -6.99 -2.03 8.14
N GLU A 96 -6.21 -1.94 7.06
CA GLU A 96 -6.57 -2.62 5.80
C GLU A 96 -6.28 -4.12 5.87
N PHE A 97 -5.05 -4.49 6.26
CA PHE A 97 -4.61 -5.89 6.25
C PHE A 97 -5.46 -6.78 7.17
N ALA A 98 -5.65 -6.37 8.43
CA ALA A 98 -6.40 -7.13 9.42
C ALA A 98 -7.87 -7.28 9.03
N LEU A 99 -8.51 -6.23 8.49
CA LEU A 99 -9.90 -6.30 8.04
C LEU A 99 -10.06 -7.32 6.90
N LEU A 100 -9.18 -7.31 5.90
CA LEU A 100 -9.21 -8.29 4.82
C LEU A 100 -8.98 -9.71 5.33
N ARG A 101 -8.05 -9.89 6.25
CA ARG A 101 -7.76 -11.20 6.87
C ARG A 101 -8.93 -11.72 7.71
N TRP A 102 -9.57 -10.87 8.52
CA TRP A 102 -10.76 -11.24 9.28
C TRP A 102 -11.96 -11.52 8.37
N ALA A 103 -12.04 -10.88 7.20
CA ALA A 103 -13.03 -11.18 6.16
C ALA A 103 -12.72 -12.49 5.38
N GLY A 104 -11.64 -13.19 5.71
CA GLY A 104 -11.29 -14.49 5.13
C GLY A 104 -10.35 -14.45 3.92
N ALA A 105 -9.79 -13.28 3.57
CA ALA A 105 -8.80 -13.21 2.50
C ALA A 105 -7.52 -13.97 2.87
N SER A 106 -6.80 -14.54 1.89
CA SER A 106 -5.47 -15.13 2.14
C SER A 106 -4.46 -14.06 2.57
N VAL A 107 -3.36 -14.47 3.22
CA VAL A 107 -2.26 -13.56 3.58
C VAL A 107 -1.71 -12.85 2.34
N THR A 108 -1.49 -13.61 1.26
CA THR A 108 -1.02 -13.07 -0.01
C THR A 108 -1.99 -12.07 -0.61
N PHE A 109 -3.29 -12.35 -0.60
CA PHE A 109 -4.28 -11.42 -1.12
C PHE A 109 -4.29 -10.12 -0.30
N ALA A 110 -4.35 -10.21 1.02
CA ALA A 110 -4.38 -9.04 1.90
C ALA A 110 -3.10 -8.19 1.77
N TYR A 111 -1.94 -8.84 1.68
CA TYR A 111 -0.67 -8.17 1.43
C TYR A 111 -0.64 -7.47 0.06
N ASN A 112 -1.06 -8.17 -1.01
CA ASN A 112 -1.07 -7.59 -2.35
C ASN A 112 -2.06 -6.43 -2.47
N SER A 113 -3.23 -6.50 -1.83
CA SER A 113 -4.18 -5.40 -1.74
C SER A 113 -3.55 -4.17 -1.08
N LEU A 114 -2.95 -4.37 0.09
CA LEU A 114 -2.24 -3.32 0.82
C LEU A 114 -1.08 -2.74 0.01
N PHE A 115 -0.37 -3.59 -0.74
CA PHE A 115 0.69 -3.17 -1.62
C PHE A 115 0.17 -2.20 -2.68
N ILE A 116 -0.91 -2.55 -3.41
CA ILE A 116 -1.44 -1.69 -4.46
C ILE A 116 -2.14 -0.43 -3.93
N THR A 117 -2.79 -0.48 -2.76
CA THR A 117 -3.40 0.70 -2.14
C THR A 117 -2.34 1.69 -1.68
N SER A 118 -1.17 1.21 -1.22
CA SER A 118 -0.06 2.09 -0.86
C SER A 118 0.44 2.93 -2.05
N PHE A 119 0.51 2.33 -3.26
CA PHE A 119 0.79 3.08 -4.50
C PHE A 119 -0.32 4.07 -4.83
N PHE A 120 -1.58 3.67 -4.70
CA PHE A 120 -2.73 4.54 -4.98
C PHE A 120 -2.72 5.79 -4.08
N PHE A 121 -2.60 5.60 -2.77
CA PHE A 121 -2.58 6.71 -1.82
C PHE A 121 -1.30 7.55 -1.93
N SER A 122 -0.17 6.96 -2.29
CA SER A 122 1.06 7.70 -2.59
C SER A 122 0.88 8.62 -3.81
N ALA A 123 0.30 8.10 -4.91
CA ALA A 123 0.02 8.90 -6.10
C ALA A 123 -0.92 10.05 -5.78
N PHE A 124 -2.00 9.74 -5.07
CA PHE A 124 -3.02 10.72 -4.71
C PHE A 124 -2.47 11.78 -3.75
N GLY A 125 -1.71 11.37 -2.74
CA GLY A 125 -1.06 12.25 -1.78
C GLY A 125 -0.08 13.22 -2.43
N ALA A 126 0.79 12.72 -3.33
CA ALA A 126 1.71 13.56 -4.08
C ALA A 126 0.98 14.54 -5.03
N GLY A 127 -0.07 14.09 -5.71
CA GLY A 127 -0.90 14.98 -6.53
C GLY A 127 -1.59 16.08 -5.72
N LEU A 128 -2.17 15.74 -4.56
CA LEU A 128 -2.75 16.72 -3.65
C LEU A 128 -1.71 17.70 -3.09
N LEU A 129 -0.51 17.21 -2.77
CA LEU A 129 0.60 18.05 -2.31
C LEU A 129 1.02 19.03 -3.41
N ALA A 130 1.14 18.58 -4.66
CA ALA A 130 1.44 19.45 -5.79
C ALA A 130 0.37 20.53 -5.99
N LYS A 131 -0.92 20.19 -5.85
CA LYS A 131 -2.00 21.19 -5.87
C LYS A 131 -1.90 22.22 -4.73
N ARG A 132 -1.37 21.81 -3.57
CA ARG A 132 -1.13 22.73 -2.46
C ARG A 132 0.01 23.72 -2.75
N PHE A 133 0.87 23.40 -3.71
CA PHE A 133 1.91 24.28 -4.26
C PHE A 133 1.51 24.90 -5.61
N ASP A 134 0.19 25.09 -5.84
CA ASP A 134 -0.36 25.78 -7.00
C ASP A 134 -0.02 25.15 -8.38
N ALA A 135 0.33 23.86 -8.41
CA ALA A 135 0.48 23.13 -9.67
C ALA A 135 -0.84 23.08 -10.46
N SER A 136 -0.73 23.04 -11.79
CA SER A 136 -1.90 22.79 -12.66
C SER A 136 -2.50 21.41 -12.39
N GLU A 137 -3.73 21.17 -12.86
CA GLU A 137 -4.40 19.88 -12.71
C GLU A 137 -3.60 18.73 -13.34
N GLU A 138 -2.99 19.01 -14.50
CA GLU A 138 -2.11 18.10 -15.22
C GLU A 138 -0.77 17.92 -14.48
N GLY A 139 -0.17 19.01 -13.98
CA GLY A 139 1.07 18.95 -13.20
C GLY A 139 0.90 18.14 -11.92
N ALA A 140 -0.23 18.28 -11.24
CA ALA A 140 -0.58 17.50 -10.06
C ALA A 140 -0.82 16.02 -10.40
N LEU A 141 -1.54 15.74 -11.49
CA LEU A 141 -1.74 14.37 -11.97
C LEU A 141 -0.39 13.69 -12.22
N LEU A 142 0.48 14.34 -13.00
CA LEU A 142 1.82 13.86 -13.34
C LEU A 142 2.71 13.69 -12.09
N SER A 143 2.63 14.62 -11.13
CA SER A 143 3.37 14.51 -9.86
C SER A 143 3.00 13.22 -9.12
N GLY A 144 1.71 12.88 -9.07
CA GLY A 144 1.25 11.62 -8.50
C GLY A 144 1.76 10.39 -9.24
N ILE A 145 1.71 10.41 -10.59
CA ILE A 145 2.23 9.31 -11.41
C ILE A 145 3.73 9.11 -11.13
N ILE A 146 4.50 10.18 -11.20
CA ILE A 146 5.95 10.15 -11.02
C ILE A 146 6.28 9.65 -9.61
N PHE A 147 5.69 10.25 -8.58
CA PHE A 147 5.99 9.86 -7.20
C PHE A 147 5.69 8.39 -6.91
N ALA A 148 4.51 7.90 -7.30
CA ALA A 148 4.11 6.53 -6.99
C ALA A 148 4.85 5.49 -7.85
N PHE A 149 5.04 5.75 -9.15
CA PHE A 149 5.49 4.75 -10.12
C PHE A 149 6.90 5.02 -10.67
N LEU A 150 7.72 5.84 -10.01
CA LEU A 150 9.13 6.04 -10.37
C LEU A 150 9.89 4.70 -10.33
N PRO A 151 10.93 4.51 -11.18
CA PRO A 151 11.66 3.26 -11.29
C PRO A 151 12.23 2.75 -9.97
N PHE A 152 12.61 3.64 -9.05
CA PHE A 152 13.08 3.26 -7.72
C PHE A 152 12.03 2.44 -6.94
N HIS A 153 10.76 2.82 -6.98
CA HIS A 153 9.68 2.02 -6.37
C HIS A 153 9.40 0.76 -7.17
N LEU A 154 9.46 0.83 -8.51
CA LEU A 154 9.18 -0.32 -9.37
C LEU A 154 10.23 -1.44 -9.26
N VAL A 155 11.51 -1.11 -9.06
CA VAL A 155 12.58 -2.10 -8.84
C VAL A 155 12.35 -2.91 -7.56
N HIS A 156 11.67 -2.33 -6.57
CA HIS A 156 11.26 -3.04 -5.35
C HIS A 156 9.84 -3.63 -5.45
N ALA A 157 9.10 -3.39 -6.54
CA ALA A 157 7.71 -3.80 -6.68
C ALA A 157 7.47 -5.00 -7.61
N ILE A 158 8.41 -5.24 -8.54
CA ILE A 158 8.28 -6.20 -9.65
C ILE A 158 9.31 -7.32 -9.53
#